data_AF-A0A3E3EC32-F1
#
_entry.id   AF-A0A3E3EC32-F1
#
_cell.length_a   1.000
_cell.length_b   1.000
_cell.length_c   1.000
_cell.angle_alpha   90.00
_cell.angle_beta   90.00
_cell.angle_gamma   90.00
#
_symmetry.space_group_name_H-M   'P 1'
#
loop_
_entity.id
_entity.type
_entity.pdbx_description
1 polymer ?
#
loop_
_entity_poly.entity_id
_entity_poly.type
_entity_poly.pdbx_seq_one_letter_code
_entity_poly.pdbx_strand_id
1 'polypeptide(L)'
;MGVLTVFYEHNGLILFNEYQNLSKINSLIKLRSTSFLDENVEPCTDQNHSFKDPCNGVAIAYCRDRSERKCYINHARNISVFFKNSICFIEEYFYLYDENTCKWLTMSAYSKDMLVSLEEKLKELDLIEEPVYEMGGIK
;
A
#
# COMPACT_ATOMS: atom_id res chain seq x y z
N MET A 1 1.22 10.97 -2.00
CA MET A 1 1.52 9.65 -2.55
C MET A 1 2.83 9.14 -1.95
N GLY A 2 2.81 8.00 -1.27
CA GLY A 2 3.98 7.27 -0.75
C GLY A 2 4.14 5.94 -1.49
N VAL A 3 5.27 5.25 -1.33
CA VAL A 3 5.59 3.99 -2.04
C VAL A 3 5.88 2.90 -0.99
N LEU A 4 5.27 1.72 -1.13
CA LEU A 4 5.39 0.53 -0.25
C LEU A 4 5.68 -0.70 -1.10
N THR A 5 6.55 -1.61 -0.65
CA THR A 5 7.24 -2.52 -1.58
C THR A 5 7.43 -3.94 -1.02
N VAL A 6 6.51 -4.85 -1.37
CA VAL A 6 6.63 -6.34 -1.48
C VAL A 6 5.34 -6.87 -2.19
N PHE A 7 5.36 -8.11 -2.69
CA PHE A 7 4.41 -8.79 -3.61
C PHE A 7 2.89 -8.54 -3.44
N TYR A 8 2.15 -8.73 -4.53
CA TYR A 8 0.69 -8.61 -4.61
C TYR A 8 -0.06 -9.45 -3.56
N GLU A 9 0.42 -10.67 -3.31
CA GLU A 9 -0.16 -11.63 -2.36
C GLU A 9 -0.16 -11.15 -0.90
N HIS A 10 0.65 -10.14 -0.57
CA HIS A 10 0.70 -9.57 0.79
C HIS A 10 0.30 -8.10 0.78
N ASN A 11 1.16 -7.21 0.26
CA ASN A 11 0.89 -5.78 0.32
C ASN A 11 -0.30 -5.40 -0.54
N GLY A 12 -0.44 -5.99 -1.73
CA GLY A 12 -1.57 -5.72 -2.61
C GLY A 12 -2.89 -6.04 -1.93
N LEU A 13 -3.01 -7.24 -1.35
CA LEU A 13 -4.19 -7.66 -0.58
C LEU A 13 -4.45 -6.76 0.63
N ILE A 14 -3.44 -6.46 1.45
CA ILE A 14 -3.61 -5.61 2.63
C ILE A 14 -4.06 -4.20 2.22
N LEU A 15 -3.43 -3.59 1.22
CA LEU A 15 -3.83 -2.26 0.75
C LEU A 15 -5.28 -2.26 0.23
N PHE A 16 -5.64 -3.30 -0.52
CA PHE A 16 -6.99 -3.46 -1.06
C PHE A 16 -8.04 -3.68 0.04
N ASN A 17 -7.79 -4.55 1.01
CA ASN A 17 -8.78 -4.88 2.04
C ASN A 17 -8.84 -3.83 3.17
N GLU A 18 -7.69 -3.34 3.62
CA GLU A 18 -7.58 -2.63 4.89
C GLU A 18 -7.42 -1.11 4.74
N TYR A 19 -7.01 -0.64 3.57
CA TYR A 19 -6.62 0.75 3.35
C TYR A 19 -7.50 1.46 2.31
N GLN A 20 -8.81 1.49 2.55
CA GLN A 20 -9.78 2.26 1.74
C GLN A 20 -10.13 3.63 2.36
N ASN A 21 -9.85 3.80 3.65
CA ASN A 21 -10.13 5.05 4.35
C ASN A 21 -8.98 6.05 4.18
N LEU A 22 -9.26 7.22 3.59
CA LEU A 22 -8.24 8.24 3.31
C LEU A 22 -7.46 8.70 4.56
N SER A 23 -8.10 8.75 5.74
CA SER A 23 -7.40 9.08 6.99
C SER A 23 -6.37 8.02 7.36
N LYS A 24 -6.75 6.74 7.27
CA LYS A 24 -5.86 5.59 7.52
C LYS A 24 -4.70 5.55 6.51
N ILE A 25 -4.99 5.78 5.24
CA ILE A 25 -3.99 5.87 4.17
C ILE A 25 -2.99 7.00 4.43
N ASN A 26 -3.48 8.18 4.82
CA ASN A 26 -2.62 9.31 5.15
C ASN A 26 -1.73 9.02 6.36
N SER A 27 -2.23 8.31 7.37
CA SER A 27 -1.42 7.86 8.51
C SER A 27 -0.34 6.87 8.07
N LEU A 28 -0.65 5.92 7.20
CA LEU A 28 0.33 5.01 6.60
C LEU A 28 1.43 5.76 5.84
N ILE A 29 1.07 6.73 4.98
CA ILE A 29 2.04 7.54 4.24
C ILE A 29 2.96 8.35 5.19
N LYS A 30 2.42 8.82 6.32
CA LYS A 30 3.20 9.56 7.32
C LYS A 30 4.26 8.71 8.02
N LEU A 31 4.12 7.38 8.04
CA LEU A 31 5.16 6.47 8.56
C LEU A 31 6.46 6.51 7.75
N ARG A 32 6.40 6.99 6.50
CA ARG A 32 7.54 7.10 5.57
C ARG A 32 8.07 5.72 5.16
N SER A 33 9.39 5.49 5.29
CA SER A 33 10.03 4.23 4.96
C SER A 33 9.53 3.11 5.88
N THR A 34 8.72 2.24 5.29
CA THR A 34 8.06 1.11 5.96
C THR A 34 8.84 -0.16 5.67
N SER A 35 9.13 -0.94 6.70
CA SER A 35 9.82 -2.24 6.60
C SER A 35 8.86 -3.38 6.30
N PHE A 36 7.64 -3.30 6.84
CA PHE A 36 6.62 -4.32 6.70
C PHE A 36 5.24 -3.67 6.76
N LEU A 37 4.37 -4.02 5.82
CA LEU A 37 2.99 -3.57 5.82
C LEU A 37 2.11 -4.63 6.50
N ASP A 38 1.19 -4.15 7.32
CA ASP A 38 0.18 -4.97 7.99
C ASP A 38 -1.14 -4.19 8.08
N GLU A 39 -2.19 -4.79 8.62
CA GLU A 39 -3.56 -4.25 8.59
C GLU A 39 -3.71 -2.89 9.28
N ASN A 40 -2.99 -2.65 10.37
CA ASN A 40 -3.09 -1.44 11.19
C ASN A 40 -1.86 -0.55 11.04
N VAL A 41 -2.10 0.77 11.06
CA VAL A 41 -1.01 1.75 11.05
C VAL A 41 -0.38 1.86 12.43
N GLU A 42 -1.19 2.01 13.47
CA GLU A 42 -0.74 2.21 14.84
C GLU A 42 -1.11 1.02 15.71
N PRO A 43 -0.29 0.67 16.72
CA PRO A 43 -0.66 -0.31 17.73
C PRO A 43 -1.80 0.20 18.61
N CYS A 44 -2.44 -0.72 19.36
CA CYS A 44 -3.35 -0.32 20.43
C CYS A 44 -2.59 0.48 21.51
N THR A 45 -3.28 1.40 22.18
CA THR A 45 -2.67 2.36 23.12
C THR A 45 -1.93 1.72 24.30
N ASP A 46 -2.25 0.47 24.62
CA ASP A 46 -1.72 -0.32 25.73
C ASP A 46 -0.65 -1.33 25.28
N GLN A 47 -0.34 -1.40 23.99
CA GLN A 47 0.65 -2.32 23.45
C GLN A 47 2.00 -1.64 23.20
N ASN A 48 3.07 -2.32 23.61
CA ASN A 48 4.42 -1.92 23.20
C ASN A 48 4.66 -2.39 21.77
N HIS A 49 5.02 -1.45 20.89
CA HIS A 49 5.36 -1.74 19.50
C HIS A 49 6.76 -1.24 19.20
N SER A 50 7.62 -2.12 18.67
CA SER A 50 8.94 -1.76 18.19
C SER A 50 9.39 -2.71 17.09
N PHE A 51 10.51 -2.39 16.43
CA PHE A 51 11.05 -3.28 15.40
C PHE A 51 11.52 -4.64 15.96
N LYS A 52 11.93 -4.68 17.23
CA LYS A 52 12.40 -5.93 17.89
C LYS A 52 11.27 -6.73 18.52
N ASP A 53 10.15 -6.06 18.80
CA ASP A 53 8.97 -6.61 19.46
C ASP A 53 7.74 -5.99 18.79
N PRO A 54 7.42 -6.41 17.55
CA PRO A 54 6.31 -5.84 16.80
C PRO A 54 4.98 -6.44 17.29
N CYS A 55 3.98 -5.58 17.46
CA CYS A 55 2.61 -6.04 17.62
C CYS A 55 2.12 -6.72 16.33
N ASN A 56 1.46 -7.87 16.45
CA ASN A 56 0.81 -8.51 15.31
C ASN A 56 -0.26 -7.59 14.71
N GLY A 57 -0.37 -7.57 13.38
CA GLY A 57 -1.38 -6.78 12.70
C GLY A 57 -1.00 -5.30 12.56
N VAL A 58 0.22 -4.89 12.92
CA VAL A 58 0.66 -3.48 12.89
C VAL A 58 1.87 -3.32 11.97
N ALA A 59 1.75 -2.39 11.01
CA ALA A 59 2.83 -2.07 10.08
C ALA A 59 4.10 -1.65 10.83
N ILE A 60 5.27 -2.03 10.33
CA ILE A 60 6.57 -1.68 10.93
C ILE A 60 7.24 -0.60 10.08
N ALA A 61 7.60 0.52 10.69
CA ALA A 61 8.26 1.65 10.04
C ALA A 61 9.64 1.93 10.62
N TYR A 62 10.65 2.11 9.76
CA TYR A 62 12.02 2.32 10.18
C TYR A 62 12.19 3.56 11.07
N CYS A 63 11.49 4.64 10.74
CA CYS A 63 11.57 5.87 11.51
C CYS A 63 10.91 5.75 12.88
N ARG A 64 9.71 5.19 12.93
CA ARG A 64 8.95 5.07 14.19
C ARG A 64 9.56 4.00 15.09
N ASP A 65 9.90 2.84 14.53
CA ASP A 65 10.12 1.61 15.32
C ASP A 65 11.60 1.24 15.48
N ARG A 66 12.49 1.80 14.66
CA ARG A 66 13.96 1.71 14.80
C ARG A 66 14.64 3.03 15.11
N SER A 67 13.87 4.13 15.18
CA SER A 67 14.39 5.49 15.36
C SER A 67 15.39 5.92 14.27
N GLU A 68 15.25 5.39 13.05
CA GLU A 68 16.08 5.81 11.93
C GLU A 68 15.79 7.27 11.55
N ARG A 69 16.83 7.99 11.10
CA ARG A 69 16.70 9.43 10.76
C ARG A 69 16.49 9.69 9.28
N LYS A 70 16.85 8.74 8.41
CA LYS A 70 16.84 8.88 6.95
C LYS A 70 15.64 8.18 6.31
N CYS A 71 14.43 8.52 6.75
CA CYS A 71 13.21 8.04 6.10
C CYS A 71 12.58 9.18 5.31
N TYR A 72 12.42 8.93 4.02
CA TYR A 72 11.95 9.91 3.06
C TYR A 72 10.51 9.57 2.66
N ILE A 73 9.69 10.59 2.47
CA ILE A 73 8.42 10.46 1.75
C ILE A 73 8.70 10.87 0.31
N ASN A 74 8.47 9.95 -0.63
CA ASN A 74 8.60 10.25 -2.04
C ASN A 74 7.35 10.96 -2.55
N HIS A 75 7.36 12.28 -2.50
CA HIS A 75 6.26 13.07 -3.05
C HIS A 75 6.32 13.11 -4.57
N ALA A 76 5.27 12.63 -5.22
CA ALA A 76 5.01 12.86 -6.64
C ALA A 76 3.85 13.84 -6.79
N ARG A 77 4.07 14.94 -7.50
CA ARG A 77 3.05 15.97 -7.77
C ARG A 77 2.13 15.63 -8.94
N ASN A 78 2.56 14.69 -9.78
CA ASN A 78 1.83 14.18 -10.94
C ASN A 78 2.41 12.82 -11.35
N ILE A 79 1.75 12.16 -12.29
CA ILE A 79 2.09 10.82 -12.73
C ILE A 79 3.47 10.73 -13.39
N SER A 80 3.88 11.73 -14.15
CA SER A 80 5.20 11.75 -14.79
C SER A 80 6.33 11.82 -13.77
N VAL A 81 6.15 12.61 -12.70
CA VAL A 81 7.11 12.67 -11.58
C VAL A 81 7.09 11.36 -10.80
N PHE A 82 5.92 10.73 -10.62
CA PHE A 82 5.82 9.41 -10.00
C PHE A 82 6.65 8.37 -10.78
N PHE A 83 6.47 8.25 -12.10
CA PHE A 83 7.25 7.33 -12.92
C PHE A 83 8.74 7.64 -12.88
N LYS A 84 9.13 8.92 -13.01
CA LYS A 84 10.54 9.32 -12.89
C LYS A 84 11.15 8.90 -11.55
N ASN A 85 10.42 9.09 -10.46
CA ASN A 85 10.85 8.68 -9.13
C ASN A 85 10.94 7.14 -9.04
N SER A 86 9.95 6.42 -9.59
CA SER A 86 9.91 4.95 -9.59
C SER A 86 11.11 4.29 -10.28
N ILE A 87 11.67 4.93 -11.33
CA ILE A 87 12.85 4.43 -12.05
C ILE A 87 14.10 4.40 -11.16
N CYS A 88 14.18 5.27 -10.14
CA CYS A 88 15.32 5.36 -9.23
C CYS A 88 15.24 4.36 -8.06
N PHE A 89 14.16 3.60 -7.94
CA PHE A 89 13.95 2.65 -6.86
C PHE A 89 14.22 1.22 -7.34
N ILE A 90 14.79 0.39 -6.45
CA ILE A 90 15.06 -1.04 -6.69
C ILE A 90 13.82 -1.88 -6.35
N GLU A 91 12.65 -1.26 -6.44
CA GLU A 91 11.41 -1.79 -5.89
C GLU A 91 10.62 -2.48 -7.00
N GLU A 92 10.10 -3.67 -6.74
CA GLU A 92 9.48 -4.50 -7.79
C GLU A 92 8.05 -4.08 -8.13
N TYR A 93 7.33 -3.54 -7.14
CA TYR A 93 5.93 -3.13 -7.23
C TYR A 93 5.73 -1.76 -6.58
N PHE A 94 4.87 -0.95 -7.19
CA PHE A 94 4.54 0.39 -6.72
C PHE A 94 3.03 0.53 -6.60
N TYR A 95 2.57 0.98 -5.43
CA TYR A 95 1.16 1.23 -5.17
C TYR A 95 0.88 2.73 -5.07
N LEU A 96 -0.24 3.14 -5.66
CA LEU A 96 -0.64 4.53 -5.77
C LEU A 96 -2.12 4.67 -5.44
N TYR A 97 -2.45 5.34 -4.34
CA TYR A 97 -3.84 5.70 -4.07
C TYR A 97 -4.22 6.94 -4.86
N ASP A 98 -5.21 6.83 -5.74
CA ASP A 98 -5.80 7.95 -6.45
C ASP A 98 -7.02 8.48 -5.68
N GLU A 99 -6.84 9.64 -5.06
CA GLU A 99 -7.89 10.32 -4.29
C GLU A 99 -9.07 10.79 -5.15
N ASN A 100 -8.90 10.94 -6.47
CA ASN A 100 -10.00 11.36 -7.35
C ASN A 100 -10.98 10.22 -7.63
N THR A 101 -10.45 9.01 -7.77
CA THR A 101 -11.24 7.80 -8.03
C THR A 101 -11.48 6.95 -6.78
N CYS A 102 -10.82 7.29 -5.67
CA CYS A 102 -10.79 6.51 -4.43
C CYS A 102 -10.37 5.05 -4.67
N LYS A 103 -9.36 4.84 -5.53
CA LYS A 103 -8.89 3.50 -5.91
C LYS A 103 -7.38 3.38 -5.79
N TRP A 104 -6.95 2.17 -5.50
CA TRP A 104 -5.55 1.80 -5.62
C TRP A 104 -5.21 1.45 -7.06
N LEU A 105 -4.13 2.04 -7.53
CA LEU A 105 -3.44 1.69 -8.75
C LEU A 105 -2.12 0.99 -8.40
N THR A 106 -1.66 0.12 -9.29
CA THR A 106 -0.37 -0.55 -9.15
C THR A 106 0.40 -0.57 -10.46
N MET A 107 1.72 -0.69 -10.35
CA MET A 107 2.64 -0.92 -11.46
C MET A 107 3.76 -1.86 -11.01
N SER A 108 4.25 -2.70 -11.91
CA SER A 108 5.48 -3.44 -11.73
C SER A 108 6.68 -2.74 -12.37
N ALA A 109 7.85 -2.82 -11.74
CA ALA A 109 9.12 -2.39 -12.33
C ALA A 109 9.49 -3.15 -13.61
N TYR A 110 8.88 -4.30 -13.88
CA TYR A 110 9.08 -5.07 -15.11
C TYR A 110 8.18 -4.60 -16.26
N SER A 111 7.11 -3.85 -15.96
CA SER A 111 6.13 -3.33 -16.91
C SER A 111 6.00 -1.80 -16.77
N LYS A 112 7.16 -1.11 -16.74
CA LYS A 112 7.24 0.34 -16.47
C LYS A 112 6.27 1.14 -17.35
N ASP A 113 5.80 2.25 -16.80
CA ASP A 113 4.93 3.26 -17.41
C ASP A 113 3.46 2.85 -17.63
N MET A 114 3.01 1.77 -17.00
CA MET A 114 1.60 1.38 -17.00
C MET A 114 1.08 1.20 -15.58
N LEU A 115 0.29 2.17 -15.12
CA LEU A 115 -0.53 2.01 -13.91
C LEU A 115 -1.82 1.30 -14.29
N VAL A 116 -2.12 0.24 -13.56
CA VAL A 116 -3.35 -0.54 -13.69
C VAL A 116 -4.12 -0.51 -12.37
N SER A 117 -5.40 -0.87 -12.41
CA SER A 117 -6.17 -1.05 -11.18
C SER A 117 -5.55 -2.17 -10.33
N LEU A 118 -5.35 -1.93 -9.03
CA LEU A 118 -4.90 -2.96 -8.11
C LEU A 118 -5.93 -4.09 -8.03
N GLU A 119 -7.22 -3.76 -7.96
CA GLU A 119 -8.32 -4.72 -7.92
C GLU A 119 -8.27 -5.67 -9.11
N GLU A 120 -8.18 -5.13 -10.33
CA GLU A 120 -8.12 -5.94 -11.55
C GLU A 120 -6.86 -6.80 -11.59
N LYS A 121 -5.74 -6.28 -11.05
CA LYS A 121 -4.51 -7.06 -10.96
C LYS A 121 -4.60 -8.20 -9.96
N LEU A 122 -5.29 -8.00 -8.84
CA LEU A 122 -5.52 -9.05 -7.85
C LEU A 122 -6.46 -10.13 -8.38
N LYS A 123 -7.48 -9.75 -9.17
CA LYS A 123 -8.35 -10.70 -9.89
C LYS A 123 -7.60 -11.49 -10.95
N GLU A 124 -6.77 -10.82 -11.76
CA GLU A 124 -5.92 -11.47 -12.78
C GLU A 124 -5.00 -12.55 -12.18
N LEU A 125 -4.61 -12.38 -10.91
CA LEU A 125 -3.76 -13.30 -10.17
C LEU A 125 -4.54 -14.30 -9.31
N ASP A 126 -5.86 -14.35 -9.42
CA ASP A 126 -6.76 -15.19 -8.61
C ASP A 126 -6.59 -14.99 -7.09
N LEU A 127 -6.19 -13.79 -6.65
CA LEU A 127 -5.97 -13.46 -5.24
C LEU A 127 -7.23 -12.92 -4.55
N ILE A 128 -8.19 -12.43 -5.34
CA ILE A 128 -9.53 -12.05 -4.89
C ILE A 128 -10.54 -12.59 -5.90
N GLU A 129 -11.72 -12.99 -5.41
CA GLU A 129 -12.80 -13.44 -6.28
C GLU A 129 -13.41 -12.25 -7.04
N GLU A 130 -13.90 -12.50 -8.25
CA GLU A 130 -14.84 -11.56 -8.86
C GLU A 130 -16.10 -11.50 -8.01
N PRO A 131 -16.67 -10.31 -7.75
CA PRO A 131 -17.94 -10.22 -7.06
C PRO A 131 -18.97 -11.04 -7.82
N VAL A 132 -19.52 -12.07 -7.18
CA VAL A 132 -20.66 -12.82 -7.72
C VAL A 132 -21.84 -11.86 -7.74
N TYR A 133 -22.10 -11.25 -8.90
CA TYR A 133 -23.34 -10.53 -9.11
C TYR A 133 -24.47 -11.56 -9.13
N GLU A 134 -25.14 -11.74 -7.99
CA GLU A 134 -26.40 -12.48 -7.97
C GLU A 134 -27.39 -11.76 -8.90
N MET A 135 -27.58 -12.33 -10.08
CA MET A 135 -28.66 -11.99 -10.99
C MET A 135 -29.98 -12.49 -10.39
N GLY A 136 -30.48 -11.78 -9.39
CA GLY A 136 -31.77 -12.02 -8.76
C GLY A 136 -32.09 -10.83 -7.86
N GLY A 137 -32.85 -9.85 -8.33
CA GLY A 137 -34.28 -10.03 -8.54
C GLY A 137 -34.97 -9.78 -7.20
N ILE A 138 -35.64 -8.63 -7.11
CA ILE A 138 -36.51 -8.22 -6.01
C ILE A 138 -37.29 -9.43 -5.46
N LYS A 139 -37.18 -9.67 -4.15
CA LYS A 139 -38.21 -10.35 -3.38
C LYS A 139 -38.64 -9.44 -2.24
#